data_AF-A0A2I0T529-F1
#
_entry.id   AF-A0A2I0T529-F1
#
_cell.length_a   1.000
_cell.length_b   1.000
_cell.length_c   1.000
_cell.angle_alpha   90.00
_cell.angle_beta   90.00
_cell.angle_gamma   90.00
#
_symmetry.space_group_name_H-M   'P 1'
#
loop_
_entity.id
_entity.type
_entity.pdbx_description
1 polymer ?
#
loop_
_entity_poly.entity_id
_entity_poly.type
_entity_poly.pdbx_seq_one_letter_code
_entity_poly.pdbx_strand_id
1 'polypeptide(L)'
;MSFQLYYNYGQSVGAAEMQLLVDELGPPTVLWRAYYNEGNQWLKAVIQLGRLPHPFQLSLDKISLGFYDGVSAIDDITFENCALPPPALSCEGPSHFWCRDTKACIDSLLVCDLVDNCGDGSDEDNCTWKANFGNIYTIVSIR
;
A
#
# COMPACT_ATOMS: atom_id res chain seq x y z
N MET A 1 2.91 5.35 -0.78
CA MET A 1 1.86 5.80 0.14
C MET A 1 2.50 6.29 1.44
N SER A 2 2.22 7.53 1.83
CA SER A 2 2.81 8.28 2.93
C SER A 2 1.88 9.49 3.08
N PHE A 3 1.31 9.85 4.22
CA PHE A 3 1.82 9.90 5.57
C PHE A 3 0.65 9.77 6.55
N GLN A 4 0.87 9.27 7.76
CA GLN A 4 -0.15 9.22 8.81
C GLN A 4 0.47 9.75 10.10
N LEU A 5 -0.12 10.78 10.69
CA LEU A 5 0.26 11.20 12.03
C LEU A 5 -0.50 10.32 13.01
N TYR A 6 0.21 9.71 13.95
CA TYR A 6 -0.41 8.95 15.03
C TYR A 6 0.14 9.39 16.37
N TYR A 7 -0.68 9.20 17.40
CA TYR A 7 -0.39 9.54 18.77
C TYR A 7 -0.81 8.37 19.65
N ASN A 8 0.06 7.92 20.55
CA ASN A 8 -0.24 6.82 21.46
C ASN A 8 0.43 7.03 22.82
N TYR A 9 -0.29 7.64 23.76
CA TYR A 9 0.26 8.07 25.04
C TYR A 9 -0.68 7.82 26.22
N GLY A 10 -0.13 7.43 27.36
CA GLY A 10 -0.84 7.26 28.63
C GLY A 10 -0.27 6.12 29.47
N GLN A 11 -0.63 6.08 30.74
CA GLN A 11 -0.12 5.10 31.71
C GLN A 11 -0.58 3.66 31.38
N SER A 12 -1.72 3.50 30.71
CA SER A 12 -2.26 2.20 30.27
C SER A 12 -2.95 2.34 28.92
N VAL A 13 -2.32 3.06 27.99
CA VAL A 13 -2.90 3.33 26.66
C VAL A 13 -3.16 2.05 25.86
N GLY A 14 -2.44 0.96 26.09
CA GLY A 14 -2.65 -0.31 25.38
C GLY A 14 -2.11 -0.25 23.94
N ALA A 15 -2.79 -0.93 23.00
CA ALA A 15 -2.36 -0.99 21.60
C ALA A 15 -3.44 -0.46 20.65
N ALA A 16 -3.03 -0.04 19.46
CA ALA A 16 -3.90 0.34 18.36
C ALA A 16 -3.39 -0.34 17.09
N GLU A 17 -4.30 -0.76 16.22
CA GLU A 17 -3.99 -1.49 15.00
C GLU A 17 -4.76 -0.90 13.83
N MET A 18 -4.10 -0.83 12.66
CA MET A 18 -4.76 -0.58 11.39
C MET A 18 -4.76 -1.87 10.56
N GLN A 19 -5.93 -2.26 10.06
CA GLN A 19 -6.10 -3.42 9.21
C GLN A 19 -6.64 -3.02 7.83
N LEU A 20 -6.17 -3.71 6.80
CA LEU A 20 -6.70 -3.67 5.44
C LEU A 20 -7.65 -4.84 5.23
N LEU A 21 -8.88 -4.51 4.88
CA LEU A 21 -9.90 -5.46 4.47
C LEU A 21 -10.12 -5.25 2.97
N VAL A 22 -9.87 -6.28 2.17
CA VAL A 22 -10.10 -6.21 0.72
C VAL A 22 -11.28 -7.11 0.38
N ASP A 23 -12.24 -6.58 -0.36
CA ASP A 23 -13.43 -7.33 -0.73
C ASP A 23 -13.04 -8.61 -1.49
N GLU A 24 -13.72 -9.71 -1.16
CA GLU A 24 -13.51 -11.03 -1.76
C GLU A 24 -12.10 -11.65 -1.55
N LEU A 25 -11.23 -10.99 -0.77
CA LEU A 25 -9.86 -11.41 -0.55
C LEU A 25 -9.61 -11.71 0.94
N GLY A 26 -9.77 -12.99 1.29
CA GLY A 26 -9.15 -13.61 2.48
C GLY A 26 -9.36 -12.92 3.83
N PRO A 27 -8.55 -13.25 4.84
CA PRO A 27 -8.57 -12.58 6.14
C PRO A 27 -7.94 -11.16 6.05
N PRO A 28 -8.29 -10.24 6.98
CA PRO A 28 -7.71 -8.91 7.03
C PRO A 28 -6.18 -8.93 7.14
N THR A 29 -5.52 -7.99 6.48
CA THR A 29 -4.07 -7.80 6.55
C THR A 29 -3.74 -6.68 7.54
N VAL A 30 -2.85 -6.95 8.48
CA VAL A 30 -2.40 -5.92 9.43
C VAL A 30 -1.40 -4.99 8.74
N LEU A 31 -1.71 -3.71 8.72
CA LEU A 31 -0.89 -2.69 8.07
C LEU A 31 0.07 -1.99 9.02
N TRP A 32 -0.39 -1.74 10.24
CA TRP A 32 0.35 -0.99 11.24
C TRP A 32 -0.16 -1.31 12.65
N ARG A 33 0.74 -1.22 13.63
CA ARG A 33 0.43 -1.34 15.05
C ARG A 33 1.25 -0.37 15.87
N ALA A 34 0.61 0.27 16.84
CA ALA A 34 1.24 0.94 17.96
C ALA A 34 1.02 0.12 19.24
N TYR A 35 2.07 0.00 20.05
CA TYR A 35 2.02 -0.72 21.32
C TYR A 35 2.49 0.16 22.46
N TYR A 36 1.77 0.11 23.58
CA TYR A 36 2.12 0.79 24.83
C TYR A 36 2.29 2.30 24.63
N ASN A 37 2.93 2.96 25.58
CA ASN A 37 3.18 4.39 25.52
C ASN A 37 4.39 4.71 24.62
N GLU A 38 4.17 5.49 23.57
CA GLU A 38 5.22 5.90 22.60
C GLU A 38 5.67 7.36 22.79
N GLY A 39 5.26 7.96 23.91
CA GLY A 39 5.60 9.31 24.31
C GLY A 39 4.52 10.33 23.97
N ASN A 40 4.57 11.48 24.64
CA ASN A 40 3.63 12.58 24.43
C ASN A 40 4.03 13.39 23.18
N GLN A 41 3.94 12.77 22.00
CA GLN A 41 4.28 13.38 20.72
C GLN A 41 3.53 12.70 19.57
N TRP A 42 3.32 13.46 18.49
CA TRP A 42 2.85 12.89 17.24
C TRP A 42 4.01 12.23 16.50
N LEU A 43 3.80 10.99 16.10
CA LEU A 43 4.72 10.17 15.33
C LEU A 43 4.17 9.99 13.92
N LYS A 44 5.05 9.67 12.99
CA LYS A 44 4.72 9.57 11.57
C LYS A 44 4.86 8.13 11.11
N ALA A 45 3.76 7.56 10.61
CA ALA A 45 3.73 6.23 10.00
C ALA A 45 3.62 6.33 8.48
N VAL A 46 4.31 5.41 7.80
CA VAL A 46 4.33 5.29 6.35
C VAL A 46 4.08 3.83 6.01
N ILE A 47 2.99 3.56 5.29
CA ILE A 47 2.54 2.21 4.96
C ILE A 47 2.45 2.13 3.44
N GLN A 48 3.08 1.10 2.86
CA GLN A 48 2.97 0.82 1.43
C GLN A 48 1.90 -0.24 1.21
N LEU A 49 0.71 0.15 0.73
CA LEU A 49 -0.37 -0.79 0.42
C LEU A 49 -0.18 -1.52 -0.90
N GLY A 50 0.69 -1.01 -1.78
CA GLY A 50 0.75 -1.46 -3.16
C GLY A 50 -0.56 -1.18 -3.90
N ARG A 51 -0.79 -1.92 -4.99
CA ARG A 51 -2.00 -1.81 -5.79
C ARG A 51 -3.11 -2.67 -5.22
N LEU A 52 -4.27 -2.07 -5.00
CA LEU A 52 -5.49 -2.74 -4.55
C LEU A 52 -6.55 -2.68 -5.65
N PRO A 53 -6.70 -3.73 -6.48
CA PRO A 53 -7.62 -3.73 -7.62
C PRO A 53 -9.08 -3.90 -7.22
N HIS A 54 -9.34 -4.39 -6.00
CA HIS A 54 -10.68 -4.57 -5.46
C HIS A 54 -10.99 -3.45 -4.46
N PRO A 55 -12.27 -3.10 -4.27
CA PRO A 55 -12.67 -2.21 -3.19
C PRO A 55 -12.13 -2.70 -1.85
N PHE A 56 -11.71 -1.76 -1.01
CA PHE A 56 -11.10 -2.08 0.27
C PHE A 56 -11.57 -1.11 1.35
N GLN A 57 -11.40 -1.54 2.60
CA GLN A 57 -11.69 -0.76 3.79
C GLN A 57 -10.46 -0.77 4.71
N LEU A 58 -10.24 0.36 5.38
CA LEU A 58 -9.26 0.46 6.45
C LEU A 58 -10.01 0.42 7.79
N SER A 59 -9.71 -0.58 8.61
CA SER A 59 -10.21 -0.68 9.99
C SER A 59 -9.17 -0.13 10.95
N LEU A 60 -9.65 0.58 11.97
CA LEU A 60 -8.85 1.11 13.08
C LEU A 60 -9.35 0.50 14.38
N ASP A 61 -8.56 -0.41 14.92
CA ASP A 61 -8.95 -1.26 16.03
C ASP A 61 -8.15 -0.93 17.28
N LYS A 62 -8.86 -0.67 18.38
CA LYS A 62 -8.25 -0.53 19.70
C LYS A 62 -8.07 -1.92 20.32
N ILE A 63 -6.83 -2.38 20.44
CA ILE A 63 -6.53 -3.65 21.11
C ILE A 63 -6.24 -3.35 22.57
N SER A 64 -7.15 -3.75 23.47
CA SER A 64 -6.90 -3.50 24.88
C SER A 64 -7.58 -4.50 25.83
N LEU A 65 -6.95 -4.75 26.99
CA LEU A 65 -7.16 -5.94 27.84
C LEU A 65 -7.66 -5.64 29.27
N GLY A 66 -8.17 -4.44 29.59
CA GLY A 66 -8.87 -4.23 30.87
C GLY A 66 -9.01 -2.80 31.37
N PHE A 67 -7.92 -2.05 31.55
CA PHE A 67 -7.92 -0.72 32.18
C PHE A 67 -7.15 0.28 31.34
N TYR A 68 -7.76 1.43 31.02
CA TYR A 68 -7.19 2.40 30.08
C TYR A 68 -7.08 3.78 30.71
N ASP A 69 -5.85 4.24 30.80
CA ASP A 69 -5.49 5.63 31.02
C ASP A 69 -4.54 6.03 29.88
N GLY A 70 -5.10 6.65 28.84
CA GLY A 70 -4.36 7.06 27.65
C GLY A 70 -5.23 7.27 26.42
N VAL A 71 -4.61 7.84 25.40
CA VAL A 71 -5.24 8.20 24.12
C VAL A 71 -4.43 7.61 22.97
N SER A 72 -5.14 6.96 22.05
CA SER A 72 -4.66 6.69 20.71
C SER A 72 -5.42 7.58 19.73
N ALA A 73 -4.70 8.30 18.87
CA ALA A 73 -5.29 9.12 17.83
C ALA A 73 -4.50 8.96 16.53
N ILE A 74 -5.20 9.09 15.41
CA ILE A 74 -4.62 9.06 14.07
C ILE A 74 -5.25 10.22 13.32
N ASP A 75 -4.44 10.95 12.56
CA ASP A 75 -4.86 12.10 11.78
C ASP A 75 -4.10 12.17 10.45
N ASP A 76 -4.59 13.02 9.54
CA ASP A 76 -3.97 13.34 8.25
C ASP A 76 -3.69 12.11 7.36
N ILE A 77 -4.64 11.17 7.28
CA ILE A 77 -4.50 10.01 6.37
C ILE A 77 -4.56 10.50 4.91
N THR A 78 -3.43 10.41 4.21
CA THR A 78 -3.32 10.78 2.79
C THR A 78 -2.96 9.58 1.89
N PHE A 79 -3.57 9.54 0.71
CA PHE A 79 -3.24 8.59 -0.36
C PHE A 79 -2.41 9.31 -1.43
N GLU A 80 -1.09 9.26 -1.29
CA GLU A 80 -0.17 9.85 -2.26
C GLU A 80 0.20 8.87 -3.37
N ASN A 81 0.03 9.33 -4.63
CA ASN A 81 0.37 8.59 -5.86
C ASN A 81 -0.31 7.21 -5.97
N CYS A 82 -1.55 7.09 -5.47
CA CYS A 82 -2.32 5.85 -5.54
C CYS A 82 -3.22 5.77 -6.80
N ALA A 83 -3.44 6.88 -7.49
CA ALA A 83 -4.25 6.90 -8.70
C ALA A 83 -3.43 6.42 -9.90
N LEU A 84 -4.08 5.64 -10.77
CA LEU A 84 -3.49 5.27 -12.05
C LEU A 84 -3.28 6.50 -12.93
N PRO A 85 -2.21 6.52 -13.75
CA PRO A 85 -1.99 7.60 -14.70
C PRO A 85 -3.19 7.72 -15.66
N PRO A 86 -3.63 8.95 -15.97
CA PRO A 86 -4.74 9.14 -16.88
C PRO A 86 -4.34 8.73 -18.31
N PRO A 87 -5.32 8.42 -19.18
CA PRO A 87 -5.07 8.18 -20.60
C PRO A 87 -4.34 9.36 -21.24
N ALA A 88 -3.25 9.08 -21.97
CA ALA A 88 -2.48 10.07 -22.71
C ALA A 88 -2.94 10.13 -24.17
N LEU A 89 -2.96 11.33 -24.75
CA LEU A 89 -3.29 11.54 -26.17
C LEU A 89 -2.17 11.03 -27.11
N SER A 90 -0.93 11.09 -26.64
CA SER A 90 0.25 10.55 -27.31
C SER A 90 1.25 10.07 -26.26
N CYS A 91 2.08 9.10 -26.64
CA CYS A 91 3.12 8.54 -25.80
C CYS A 91 4.35 8.31 -26.69
N GLU A 92 5.15 9.37 -26.85
CA GLU A 92 6.29 9.38 -27.77
C GLU A 92 7.62 9.38 -27.00
N GLY A 93 8.62 8.76 -27.61
CA GLY A 93 10.00 8.75 -27.12
C GLY A 93 10.44 7.40 -26.57
N PRO A 94 11.76 7.15 -26.53
CA PRO A 94 12.32 5.85 -26.17
C PRO A 94 12.21 5.54 -24.66
N SER A 95 11.94 6.53 -23.82
CA SER A 95 11.82 6.41 -22.37
C SER A 95 10.37 6.24 -21.89
N HIS A 96 9.43 6.04 -22.80
CA HIS A 96 8.01 5.91 -22.47
C HIS A 96 7.42 4.60 -22.97
N PHE A 97 6.43 4.10 -22.23
CA PHE A 97 5.66 2.93 -22.58
C PHE A 97 4.17 3.29 -22.61
N TRP A 98 3.49 2.91 -23.69
CA TRP A 98 2.08 3.19 -23.88
C TRP A 98 1.24 1.98 -23.52
N CYS A 99 0.48 2.08 -22.44
CA CYS A 99 -0.39 1.03 -21.94
C CYS A 99 -1.44 0.61 -22.96
N ARG A 100 -1.70 -0.70 -23.03
CA ARG A 100 -2.49 -1.32 -24.10
C ARG A 100 -3.93 -0.82 -24.12
N ASP A 101 -4.60 -0.89 -22.97
CA ASP A 101 -6.05 -0.69 -22.83
C ASP A 101 -6.37 0.65 -22.17
N THR A 102 -5.65 1.02 -21.10
CA THR A 102 -5.88 2.31 -20.41
C THR A 102 -5.37 3.51 -21.21
N LYS A 103 -4.47 3.28 -22.19
CA LYS A 103 -3.76 4.33 -22.94
C LYS A 103 -2.97 5.28 -22.06
N ALA A 104 -2.66 4.91 -20.81
CA ALA A 104 -1.75 5.66 -19.99
C ALA A 104 -0.33 5.62 -20.56
N CYS A 105 0.45 6.69 -20.34
CA CYS A 105 1.84 6.77 -20.74
C CYS A 105 2.70 6.76 -19.48
N ILE A 106 3.50 5.71 -19.31
CA ILE A 106 4.35 5.50 -18.14
C ILE A 106 5.82 5.55 -18.54
N ASP A 107 6.72 5.71 -17.57
CA ASP A 107 8.15 5.62 -17.82
C ASP A 107 8.54 4.17 -18.13
N SER A 108 9.41 3.97 -19.12
CA SER A 108 9.98 2.66 -19.45
C SER A 108 10.64 1.92 -18.28
N LEU A 109 11.10 2.64 -17.24
CA LEU A 109 11.66 2.07 -16.01
C LEU A 109 10.62 1.36 -15.14
N LEU A 110 9.34 1.64 -15.37
CA LEU A 110 8.20 1.04 -14.66
C LEU A 110 7.65 -0.19 -15.39
N VAL A 111 8.26 -0.60 -16.51
CA VAL A 111 7.89 -1.81 -17.24
C VAL A 111 8.64 -2.99 -16.65
N CYS A 112 7.92 -4.08 -16.34
CA CYS A 112 8.46 -5.31 -15.77
C CYS A 112 9.06 -5.14 -14.37
N ASP A 113 8.45 -4.30 -13.53
CA ASP A 113 8.87 -3.99 -12.15
C ASP A 113 8.02 -4.69 -11.08
N LEU A 114 7.11 -5.58 -11.47
CA LEU A 114 6.14 -6.30 -10.63
C LEU A 114 5.01 -5.42 -10.07
N VAL A 115 4.88 -4.18 -10.54
CA VAL A 115 3.80 -3.27 -10.20
C VAL A 115 3.01 -2.99 -11.46
N ASP A 116 1.70 -3.22 -11.43
CA ASP A 116 0.83 -2.82 -12.54
C ASP A 116 0.64 -1.30 -12.48
N ASN A 117 1.49 -0.57 -13.20
CA ASN A 117 1.47 0.88 -13.36
C ASN A 117 0.49 1.29 -14.45
N CYS A 118 0.19 0.40 -15.40
CA CYS A 118 -0.70 0.71 -16.50
C CYS A 118 -2.18 0.75 -16.12
N GLY A 119 -2.60 0.00 -15.11
CA GLY A 119 -4.03 -0.19 -14.84
C GLY A 119 -4.62 -1.46 -15.45
N ASP A 120 -3.98 -1.98 -16.49
CA ASP A 120 -4.41 -3.12 -17.29
C ASP A 120 -3.38 -4.27 -17.30
N GLY A 121 -2.28 -4.14 -16.53
CA GLY A 121 -1.19 -5.11 -16.43
C GLY A 121 -0.30 -5.22 -17.67
N SER A 122 -0.49 -4.38 -18.69
CA SER A 122 0.24 -4.49 -19.95
C SER A 122 1.72 -4.13 -19.86
N ASP A 123 2.12 -3.36 -18.86
CA ASP A 123 3.51 -3.09 -18.50
C ASP A 123 4.24 -4.29 -17.88
N GLU A 124 3.48 -5.26 -17.39
CA GLU A 124 4.01 -6.51 -16.84
C GLU A 124 3.88 -7.69 -17.82
N ASP A 125 3.41 -7.44 -19.04
CA ASP A 125 3.31 -8.45 -20.09
C ASP A 125 4.69 -8.74 -20.72
N ASN A 126 4.96 -10.02 -21.03
CA ASN A 126 6.13 -10.45 -21.80
C ASN A 126 7.51 -10.09 -21.20
N CYS A 127 7.62 -10.02 -19.88
CA CYS A 127 8.91 -9.80 -19.22
C CYS A 127 9.86 -11.00 -19.41
N THR A 128 11.12 -10.72 -19.75
CA THR A 128 12.14 -11.76 -20.02
C THR A 128 12.43 -12.66 -18.82
N TRP A 129 12.22 -12.18 -17.59
CA TRP A 129 12.32 -13.01 -16.39
C TRP A 129 11.19 -14.05 -16.30
N LYS A 130 10.01 -13.82 -16.88
CA LYS A 130 8.93 -14.83 -16.94
C LYS A 130 9.33 -16.06 -17.77
N ALA A 131 10.29 -15.93 -18.69
CA ALA A 131 10.79 -17.05 -19.51
C ALA A 131 11.84 -17.94 -18.80
N ASN A 132 12.39 -17.51 -17.65
CA ASN A 132 13.44 -18.25 -16.93
C ASN A 132 12.94 -18.95 -15.65
N PHE A 133 11.71 -18.71 -15.21
CA PHE A 133 11.15 -19.34 -14.01
C PHE A 133 10.12 -20.43 -14.37
N GLY A 134 10.63 -21.58 -14.79
CA GLY A 134 9.86 -22.82 -14.70
C GLY A 134 9.54 -23.13 -13.24
N ASN A 135 8.25 -23.05 -12.87
CA ASN A 135 7.65 -23.66 -11.68
C ASN A 135 8.45 -23.59 -10.36
N ILE A 136 8.59 -22.43 -9.73
CA ILE A 136 8.74 -22.36 -8.27
C ILE A 136 7.89 -21.21 -7.74
N TYR A 137 6.78 -21.54 -7.11
CA TYR A 137 6.11 -20.68 -6.14
C TYR A 137 7.12 -20.31 -5.06
N THR A 138 7.56 -19.06 -5.01
CA THR A 138 7.95 -18.31 -3.80
C THR A 138 8.28 -16.89 -4.24
N ILE A 139 7.35 -15.96 -4.09
CA ILE A 139 7.70 -14.55 -3.94
C ILE A 139 7.70 -14.29 -2.43
N VAL A 140 8.88 -14.38 -1.82
CA VAL A 140 9.13 -13.61 -0.60
C VAL A 140 9.44 -12.20 -1.05
N SER A 141 8.52 -11.27 -0.82
CA SER A 141 8.86 -9.87 -0.68
C SER A 141 8.55 -9.52 0.76
N ILE A 142 9.57 -9.22 1.58
CA ILE A 142 9.81 -7.92 2.24
C ILE A 142 11.29 -7.86 2.70
N ARG A 143 11.99 -6.74 2.47
CA ARG A 143 13.06 -6.24 3.35
C ARG A 143 12.50 -5.07 4.15
#